data_AF-A0A1Y1WM20-F1
#
_entry.id   AF-A0A1Y1WM20-F1
#
_cell.length_a   1.000
_cell.length_b   1.000
_cell.length_c   1.000
_cell.angle_alpha   90.00
_cell.angle_beta   90.00
_cell.angle_gamma   90.00
#
_symmetry.space_group_name_H-M   'P 1'
#
loop_
_entity.id
_entity.type
_entity.pdbx_description
1 polymer ?
#
loop_
_entity_poly.entity_id
_entity_poly.type
_entity_poly.pdbx_seq_one_letter_code
_entity_poly.pdbx_strand_id
1 'polypeptide(L)'
;MLDAGIGQIVSSVFGYVSIACWFVVLMPQIHLNYKRKSCEGVSLAFYLMWSLGDALNLLGACLENMIPTAIILPLYYILTDTVVLTQFYMYYGNRPVGSDAEQQALLDEETCQDMPAESHSKSHKWKWTALVVVLALGSAVIAAYAYANSSHHHFMHAQTLMQLDI
;
A
#
# COMPACT_ATOMS: atom_id res chain seq x y z
N MET A 1 -11.98 -29.94 -30.19
CA MET A 1 -12.65 -29.64 -28.90
C MET A 1 -11.73 -29.87 -27.71
N LEU A 2 -10.90 -30.93 -27.68
CA LEU A 2 -9.92 -31.17 -26.60
C LEU A 2 -8.81 -30.09 -26.52
N ASP A 3 -8.27 -29.63 -27.66
CA ASP A 3 -7.18 -28.63 -27.66
C ASP A 3 -7.60 -27.27 -27.11
N ALA A 4 -8.87 -26.89 -27.32
CA ALA A 4 -9.43 -25.65 -26.78
C ALA A 4 -9.58 -25.70 -25.24
N GLY A 5 -9.89 -26.88 -24.68
CA GLY A 5 -9.99 -27.07 -23.23
C GLY A 5 -8.62 -27.07 -22.55
N ILE A 6 -7.62 -27.72 -23.16
CA ILE A 6 -6.24 -27.73 -22.65
C ILE A 6 -5.66 -26.32 -22.63
N GLY A 7 -5.86 -25.53 -23.69
CA GLY A 7 -5.40 -24.15 -23.75
C GLY A 7 -5.94 -23.27 -22.60
N GLN A 8 -7.22 -23.43 -22.23
CA GLN A 8 -7.83 -22.69 -21.12
C GLN A 8 -7.27 -23.10 -19.75
N ILE A 9 -7.00 -24.39 -19.55
CA ILE A 9 -6.44 -24.88 -18.29
C ILE A 9 -5.02 -24.34 -18.13
N VAL A 10 -4.20 -24.43 -19.19
CA VAL A 10 -2.82 -23.96 -19.18
C VAL A 10 -2.76 -22.46 -18.90
N SER A 11 -3.53 -21.64 -19.63
CA SER A 11 -3.55 -20.19 -19.39
C SER A 11 -4.02 -19.83 -17.98
N SER A 12 -5.01 -20.55 -17.44
CA SER A 12 -5.48 -20.35 -16.06
C SER A 12 -4.39 -20.65 -15.03
N VAL A 13 -3.66 -21.75 -15.20
CA VAL A 13 -2.55 -22.12 -14.31
C VAL A 13 -1.45 -21.07 -14.35
N PHE A 14 -1.03 -20.64 -15.55
CA PHE A 14 -0.04 -19.57 -15.69
C PHE A 14 -0.53 -18.25 -15.07
N GLY A 15 -1.82 -17.94 -15.17
CA GLY A 15 -2.43 -16.78 -14.51
C GLY A 15 -2.30 -16.83 -12.99
N TYR A 16 -2.65 -17.95 -12.36
CA TYR A 16 -2.51 -18.10 -10.90
C TYR A 16 -1.06 -18.10 -10.43
N VAL A 17 -0.15 -18.72 -11.19
CA VAL A 17 1.29 -18.69 -10.90
C VAL A 17 1.81 -17.25 -10.98
N SER A 18 1.41 -16.49 -12.00
CA SER A 18 1.78 -15.08 -12.14
C SER A 18 1.31 -14.27 -10.92
N ILE A 19 0.06 -14.44 -10.50
CA ILE A 19 -0.49 -13.78 -9.31
C ILE A 19 0.30 -14.16 -8.05
N ALA A 20 0.66 -15.43 -7.87
CA ALA A 20 1.48 -15.88 -6.74
C ALA A 20 2.88 -15.23 -6.72
N CYS A 21 3.53 -15.15 -7.88
CA CYS A 21 4.83 -14.48 -8.01
C CYS A 21 4.75 -12.99 -7.62
N TRP A 22 3.67 -12.31 -7.98
CA TRP A 22 3.43 -10.91 -7.65
C TRP A 22 3.35 -10.65 -6.14
N PHE A 23 2.76 -11.58 -5.36
CA PHE A 23 2.78 -11.48 -3.90
C PHE A 23 4.21 -11.54 -3.34
N VAL A 24 5.03 -12.45 -3.86
CA VAL A 24 6.38 -12.69 -3.32
C VAL A 24 7.35 -11.55 -3.68
N VAL A 25 7.21 -10.93 -4.84
CA VAL A 25 8.20 -9.98 -5.39
C VAL A 25 8.46 -8.75 -4.50
N LEU A 26 7.48 -8.35 -3.68
CA LEU A 26 7.59 -7.17 -2.82
C LEU A 26 8.27 -7.45 -1.47
N MET A 27 8.30 -8.72 -1.05
CA MET A 27 8.86 -9.13 0.25
C MET A 27 10.38 -8.89 0.41
N PRO A 28 11.23 -9.12 -0.62
CA PRO A 28 12.66 -8.85 -0.53
C PRO A 28 12.99 -7.40 -0.20
N GLN A 29 12.26 -6.43 -0.78
CA GLN A 29 12.51 -5.01 -0.54
C GLN A 29 12.19 -4.63 0.90
N ILE A 30 11.06 -5.10 1.44
CA ILE A 30 10.66 -4.87 2.84
C ILE A 30 11.71 -5.47 3.78
N HIS A 31 12.16 -6.69 3.51
CA HIS A 31 13.18 -7.35 4.32
C HIS A 31 14.53 -6.62 4.28
N LEU A 32 14.97 -6.16 3.11
CA LEU A 32 16.21 -5.40 2.95
C LEU A 32 16.14 -4.07 3.70
N ASN A 33 15.04 -3.33 3.59
CA ASN A 33 14.82 -2.08 4.34
C ASN A 33 14.88 -2.33 5.85
N TYR A 34 14.26 -3.41 6.32
CA TYR A 34 14.30 -3.79 7.73
C TYR A 34 15.71 -4.20 8.20
N LYS A 35 16.47 -4.95 7.40
CA LYS A 35 17.82 -5.40 7.74
C LYS A 35 18.82 -4.24 7.76
N ARG A 36 18.72 -3.34 6.77
CA ARG A 36 19.62 -2.17 6.63
C ARG A 36 19.23 -1.01 7.55
N LYS A 37 18.00 -1.02 8.10
CA LYS A 37 17.44 0.12 8.84
C LYS A 37 17.50 1.43 8.04
N SER A 38 17.42 1.32 6.71
CA SER A 38 17.49 2.43 5.76
C SER A 38 16.63 2.10 4.56
N CYS A 39 15.96 3.11 4.01
CA CYS A 39 15.18 3.03 2.76
C CYS A 39 15.92 3.71 1.60
N GLU A 40 17.25 3.63 1.59
CA GLU A 40 18.06 4.15 0.50
C GLU A 40 17.75 3.42 -0.82
N GLY A 41 17.50 4.19 -1.88
CA GLY A 41 17.02 3.67 -3.17
C GLY A 41 15.51 3.51 -3.30
N VAL A 42 14.73 3.83 -2.25
CA VAL A 42 13.26 3.85 -2.32
C VAL A 42 12.77 5.25 -2.67
N SER A 43 12.00 5.38 -3.76
CA SER A 43 11.39 6.65 -4.18
C SER A 43 10.04 6.87 -3.52
N LEU A 44 9.93 7.88 -2.64
CA LEU A 44 8.67 8.21 -1.95
C LEU A 44 7.55 8.57 -2.93
N ALA A 45 7.84 9.39 -3.95
CA ALA A 45 6.86 9.81 -4.94
C ALA A 45 6.30 8.64 -5.76
N PHE A 46 7.14 7.62 -6.02
CA PHE A 46 6.72 6.42 -6.73
C PHE A 46 5.71 5.61 -5.92
N TYR A 47 6.00 5.34 -4.64
CA TYR A 47 5.09 4.61 -3.76
C TYR A 47 3.79 5.38 -3.51
N LEU A 48 3.83 6.71 -3.35
CA LEU A 48 2.61 7.51 -3.19
C LEU A 48 1.71 7.48 -4.44
N MET A 49 2.30 7.59 -5.62
CA MET A 49 1.57 7.47 -6.89
C MET A 49 0.99 6.07 -7.06
N TRP A 50 1.78 5.03 -6.72
CA TRP A 50 1.34 3.64 -6.79
C TRP A 50 0.16 3.37 -5.85
N SER A 51 0.29 3.76 -4.58
CA SER A 51 -0.80 3.61 -3.60
C SER A 51 -2.09 4.33 -4.03
N LEU A 52 -1.99 5.49 -4.68
CA LEU A 52 -3.16 6.16 -5.26
C LEU A 52 -3.78 5.33 -6.40
N GLY A 53 -2.94 4.79 -7.28
CA GLY A 53 -3.37 3.89 -8.36
C GLY A 53 -4.11 2.66 -7.83
N ASP A 54 -3.57 2.01 -6.80
CA ASP A 54 -4.20 0.82 -6.20
C ASP A 54 -5.50 1.16 -5.46
N ALA A 55 -5.60 2.34 -4.84
CA ALA A 55 -6.84 2.80 -4.22
C ALA A 55 -7.95 3.02 -5.27
N LEU A 56 -7.60 3.63 -6.41
CA LEU A 56 -8.52 3.79 -7.53
C LEU A 56 -8.89 2.43 -8.16
N ASN A 57 -7.94 1.50 -8.27
CA ASN A 57 -8.17 0.15 -8.76
C ASN A 57 -9.16 -0.62 -7.85
N LEU A 58 -8.93 -0.57 -6.53
CA LEU A 58 -9.83 -1.17 -5.54
C LEU A 58 -11.23 -0.57 -5.60
N LEU A 59 -11.33 0.75 -5.73
CA LEU A 59 -12.62 1.45 -5.83
C LEU A 59 -13.37 1.03 -7.09
N GLY A 60 -12.71 0.97 -8.24
CA GLY A 60 -13.32 0.49 -9.49
C GLY A 60 -13.80 -0.95 -9.39
N ALA A 61 -12.96 -1.85 -8.86
CA ALA A 61 -13.31 -3.26 -8.68
C ALA A 61 -14.51 -3.45 -7.74
N CYS A 62 -14.60 -2.63 -6.68
CA CYS A 62 -15.77 -2.59 -5.81
C CYS A 62 -16.98 -2.09 -6.57
N LEU A 63 -16.94 -0.92 -7.22
CA LEU A 63 -18.10 -0.36 -7.92
C LEU A 63 -18.72 -1.33 -8.96
N GLU A 64 -17.89 -2.13 -9.63
CA GLU A 64 -18.33 -3.07 -10.66
C GLU A 64 -18.67 -4.48 -10.13
N ASN A 65 -18.58 -4.74 -8.81
CA ASN A 65 -18.70 -6.09 -8.24
C ASN A 65 -17.81 -7.12 -8.95
N MET A 66 -16.57 -6.75 -9.25
CA MET A 66 -15.64 -7.64 -9.97
C MET A 66 -15.29 -8.89 -9.16
N ILE A 67 -14.72 -9.89 -9.88
CA ILE A 67 -14.25 -11.16 -9.30
C ILE A 67 -13.36 -10.87 -8.08
N PRO A 68 -13.49 -11.61 -6.96
CA PRO A 68 -12.78 -11.32 -5.71
C PRO A 68 -11.25 -11.16 -5.84
N THR A 69 -10.63 -11.86 -6.79
CA THR A 69 -9.19 -11.73 -7.07
C THR A 69 -8.77 -10.31 -7.47
N ALA A 70 -9.64 -9.57 -8.15
CA ALA A 70 -9.42 -8.17 -8.54
C ALA A 70 -9.54 -7.20 -7.35
N ILE A 71 -10.17 -7.61 -6.25
CA ILE A 71 -10.27 -6.81 -5.00
C ILE A 71 -9.11 -7.16 -4.06
N ILE A 72 -8.77 -8.44 -3.95
CA ILE A 72 -7.71 -8.94 -3.04
C ILE A 72 -6.33 -8.39 -3.42
N LEU A 73 -6.02 -8.31 -4.72
CA LEU A 73 -4.71 -7.86 -5.19
C LEU A 73 -4.40 -6.39 -4.85
N PRO A 74 -5.24 -5.40 -5.21
CA PRO A 74 -5.02 -4.01 -4.82
C PRO A 74 -5.02 -3.80 -3.30
N LEU A 75 -5.87 -4.54 -2.58
CA LEU A 75 -5.88 -4.51 -1.12
C LEU A 75 -4.53 -4.95 -0.55
N TYR A 76 -3.96 -6.03 -1.09
CA TYR A 76 -2.63 -6.49 -0.71
C TYR A 76 -1.55 -5.43 -0.99
N TYR A 77 -1.56 -4.83 -2.18
CA TYR A 77 -0.54 -3.85 -2.56
C TYR A 77 -0.56 -2.60 -1.67
N ILE A 78 -1.74 -2.07 -1.35
CA ILE A 78 -1.91 -0.97 -0.38
C ILE A 78 -1.32 -1.34 0.99
N LEU A 79 -1.52 -2.58 1.46
CA LEU A 79 -0.92 -3.04 2.71
C LEU A 79 0.61 -3.08 2.65
N THR A 80 1.20 -3.62 1.58
CA THR A 80 2.67 -3.63 1.43
C THR A 80 3.27 -2.23 1.26
N ASP A 81 2.62 -1.34 0.52
CA ASP A 81 3.06 0.04 0.32
C ASP A 81 3.09 0.80 1.64
N THR A 82 2.04 0.67 2.46
CA THR A 82 1.99 1.31 3.79
C THR A 82 3.09 0.81 4.71
N VAL A 83 3.48 -0.46 4.64
CA VAL A 83 4.65 -0.97 5.38
C VAL A 83 5.92 -0.27 4.89
N VAL A 84 6.17 -0.18 3.58
CA VAL A 84 7.36 0.47 3.03
C VAL A 84 7.40 1.97 3.37
N LEU A 85 6.28 2.67 3.23
CA LEU A 85 6.15 4.08 3.60
C LEU A 85 6.41 4.31 5.09
N THR A 86 5.94 3.39 5.95
CA THR A 86 6.22 3.42 7.39
C THR A 86 7.72 3.25 7.65
N GLN A 87 8.38 2.27 7.00
CA GLN A 87 9.83 2.07 7.12
C GLN A 87 10.59 3.32 6.62
N PHE A 88 10.15 3.94 5.53
CA PHE A 88 10.75 5.16 5.00
C PHE A 88 10.68 6.28 6.03
N TYR A 89 9.51 6.55 6.58
CA TYR A 89 9.32 7.61 7.57
C TYR A 89 10.13 7.37 8.86
N MET A 90 10.13 6.14 9.38
CA MET A 90 10.86 5.78 10.59
C MET A 90 12.38 5.89 10.43
N TYR A 91 12.92 5.44 9.29
CA TYR A 91 14.37 5.47 9.06
C TYR A 91 14.87 6.83 8.56
N TYR A 92 14.04 7.59 7.84
CA TYR A 92 14.35 8.96 7.45
C TYR A 92 14.43 9.90 8.66
N GLY A 93 13.50 9.78 9.61
CA GLY A 93 13.52 10.55 10.87
C GLY A 93 14.64 10.17 11.86
N ASN A 94 15.38 9.10 11.57
CA ASN A 94 16.54 8.64 12.35
C ASN A 94 17.89 8.93 11.70
N ARG A 95 17.92 9.55 10.51
CA ARG A 95 19.15 10.17 10.03
C ARG A 95 19.49 11.30 11.01
N PRO A 96 20.72 11.39 11.54
CA PRO A 96 21.15 12.63 12.15
C PRO A 96 20.90 13.73 11.11
N VAL A 97 20.29 14.84 11.53
CA VAL A 97 19.98 16.05 10.74
C VAL A 97 21.31 16.75 10.37
N GLY A 98 22.24 15.97 9.83
CA GLY A 98 23.67 16.21 9.86
C GLY A 98 24.38 15.71 8.62
N SER A 99 23.88 14.74 7.81
CA SER A 99 24.56 14.39 6.55
C SER A 99 24.15 15.29 5.38
N ASP A 100 22.84 15.53 5.24
CA ASP A 100 22.33 16.46 4.22
C ASP A 100 22.61 17.90 4.66
N ALA A 101 22.57 18.16 5.97
CA ALA A 101 22.99 19.42 6.57
C ALA A 101 24.52 19.58 6.64
N GLU A 102 25.35 18.52 6.71
CA GLU A 102 26.81 18.61 6.48
C GLU A 102 27.09 18.93 5.02
N GLN A 103 26.41 18.29 4.07
CA GLN A 103 26.62 18.58 2.65
C GLN A 103 26.15 19.98 2.28
N GLN A 104 25.03 20.44 2.84
CA GLN A 104 24.58 21.81 2.72
C GLN A 104 25.53 22.76 3.45
N ALA A 105 25.97 22.43 4.68
CA ALA A 105 26.93 23.23 5.44
C ALA A 105 28.30 23.29 4.77
N LEU A 106 28.77 22.26 4.06
CA LEU A 106 30.00 22.29 3.27
C LEU A 106 29.86 23.15 2.00
N LEU A 107 28.65 23.29 1.47
CA LEU A 107 28.32 24.24 0.38
C LEU A 107 28.11 25.66 0.92
N ASP A 108 27.66 25.80 2.16
CA ASP A 108 27.38 27.05 2.86
C ASP A 108 28.58 27.56 3.70
N GLU A 109 29.63 26.75 3.94
CA GLU A 109 30.86 27.11 4.68
C GLU A 109 31.78 28.03 3.85
N GLU A 110 31.53 28.20 2.55
CA GLU A 110 32.02 29.38 1.81
C GLU A 110 31.30 30.69 2.22
N THR A 111 30.26 30.65 3.07
CA THR A 111 29.41 31.78 3.49
C THR A 111 29.15 31.81 5.02
N CYS A 112 30.21 32.03 5.81
CA CYS A 112 30.29 32.59 7.18
C CYS A 112 29.14 32.40 8.24
N GLN A 113 29.49 31.66 9.31
CA GLN A 113 29.28 31.89 10.77
C GLN A 113 27.88 31.88 11.48
N ASP A 114 27.74 30.85 12.34
CA ASP A 114 27.24 30.77 13.74
C ASP A 114 25.73 30.72 14.17
N MET A 115 25.50 29.78 15.11
CA MET A 115 24.37 29.49 16.05
C MET A 115 23.13 28.67 15.61
N PRO A 116 22.41 27.97 16.54
CA PRO A 116 22.82 27.28 17.77
C PRO A 116 22.35 25.80 17.82
N ALA A 117 22.89 25.03 18.77
CA ALA A 117 22.54 23.62 18.99
C ALA A 117 21.13 23.43 19.59
N GLU A 118 20.23 22.75 18.87
CA GLU A 118 18.93 22.32 19.42
C GLU A 118 18.87 20.82 19.73
N SER A 119 18.56 20.56 20.99
CA SER A 119 18.37 19.27 21.64
C SER A 119 16.98 18.71 21.37
N HIS A 120 16.95 17.56 20.67
CA HIS A 120 16.08 16.40 20.88
C HIS A 120 14.72 16.63 21.58
N SER A 121 13.63 16.64 20.79
CA SER A 121 12.30 16.17 21.23
C SER A 121 11.68 15.25 20.17
N LYS A 122 12.20 14.02 20.11
CA LYS A 122 11.62 12.91 19.35
C LYS A 122 10.53 12.23 20.18
N SER A 123 9.27 12.70 20.19
CA SER A 123 8.28 12.01 21.06
C SER A 123 6.78 12.03 20.71
N HIS A 124 6.31 12.58 19.58
CA HIS A 124 4.86 12.48 19.31
C HIS A 124 4.45 12.35 17.84
N LYS A 125 5.24 12.87 16.90
CA LYS A 125 4.84 12.94 15.48
C LYS A 125 4.67 11.57 14.80
N TRP A 126 5.51 10.59 15.14
CA TRP A 126 5.40 9.20 14.63
C TRP A 126 4.13 8.47 15.11
N LYS A 127 3.63 8.78 16.32
CA LYS A 127 2.38 8.20 16.82
C LYS A 127 1.17 8.67 15.99
N TRP A 128 1.14 9.96 15.63
CA TRP A 128 0.06 10.51 14.81
C TRP A 128 0.12 10.05 13.35
N THR A 129 1.32 9.89 12.78
CA THR A 129 1.45 9.35 11.41
C THR A 129 1.12 7.85 11.36
N ALA A 130 1.57 7.06 12.32
CA ALA A 130 1.18 5.65 12.45
C ALA A 130 -0.35 5.50 12.64
N LEU A 131 -0.97 6.39 13.43
CA LEU A 131 -2.41 6.42 13.62
C LEU A 131 -3.16 6.75 12.31
N VAL A 132 -2.70 7.75 11.55
CA VAL A 132 -3.32 8.13 10.26
C VAL A 132 -3.22 7.01 9.22
N VAL A 133 -2.07 6.32 9.15
CA VAL A 133 -1.89 5.17 8.25
C VAL A 133 -2.79 4.00 8.67
N VAL A 134 -2.86 3.69 9.96
CA VAL A 134 -3.75 2.64 10.50
C VAL A 134 -5.24 2.99 10.29
N LEU A 135 -5.61 4.27 10.36
CA LEU A 135 -6.97 4.74 10.10
C LEU A 135 -7.33 4.73 8.60
N ALA A 136 -6.37 5.05 7.72
CA ALA A 136 -6.56 4.94 6.27
C ALA A 136 -6.68 3.48 5.81
N LEU A 137 -5.90 2.58 6.43
CA LEU A 137 -6.02 1.14 6.23
C LEU A 137 -7.34 0.61 6.80
N GLY A 138 -7.74 1.09 7.98
CA GLY A 138 -9.02 0.76 8.60
C GLY A 138 -10.21 1.22 7.76
N SER A 139 -10.17 2.41 7.16
CA SER A 139 -11.27 2.92 6.33
C SER A 139 -11.41 2.17 5.00
N ALA A 140 -10.31 1.73 4.38
CA ALA A 140 -10.36 0.88 3.18
C ALA A 140 -10.94 -0.51 3.50
N VAL A 141 -10.57 -1.11 4.64
CA VAL A 141 -11.11 -2.40 5.11
C VAL A 141 -12.58 -2.30 5.51
N ILE A 142 -12.97 -1.21 6.20
CA ILE A 142 -14.37 -0.95 6.58
C ILE A 142 -15.21 -0.66 5.34
N ALA A 143 -14.68 0.06 4.34
CA ALA A 143 -15.37 0.30 3.08
C ALA A 143 -15.60 -1.00 2.30
N ALA A 144 -14.60 -1.89 2.22
CA ALA A 144 -14.73 -3.20 1.59
C ALA A 144 -15.73 -4.10 2.35
N TYR A 145 -15.72 -4.08 3.68
CA TYR A 145 -16.65 -4.82 4.53
C TYR A 145 -18.10 -4.31 4.41
N ALA A 146 -18.30 -2.99 4.45
CA ALA A 146 -19.61 -2.36 4.27
C ALA A 146 -20.15 -2.61 2.85
N TYR A 147 -19.28 -2.61 1.84
CA TYR A 147 -19.64 -2.95 0.47
C TYR A 147 -20.13 -4.40 0.37
N ALA A 148 -19.36 -5.36 0.89
CA ALA A 148 -19.73 -6.78 0.91
C ALA A 148 -21.07 -7.03 1.64
N ASN A 149 -21.31 -6.33 2.75
CA ASN A 149 -22.55 -6.43 3.50
C ASN A 149 -23.76 -5.84 2.74
N SER A 150 -23.59 -4.69 2.07
CA SER A 150 -24.64 -4.05 1.27
C SER A 150 -25.01 -4.87 0.03
N SER A 151 -24.03 -5.44 -0.69
CA SER A 151 -24.29 -6.32 -1.84
C SER A 151 -25.08 -7.58 -1.44
N HIS A 152 -24.85 -8.10 -0.23
CA HIS A 152 -25.59 -9.25 0.30
C HIS A 152 -27.08 -8.92 0.58
N HIS A 153 -27.40 -7.71 1.06
CA HIS A 153 -28.78 -7.29 1.31
C HIS A 153 -29.57 -7.05 0.01
N HIS A 154 -28.95 -6.45 -1.00
CA HIS A 154 -29.60 -6.21 -2.29
C HIS A 154 -29.90 -7.52 -3.04
N PHE A 155 -29.00 -8.51 -2.96
CA PHE A 155 -29.23 -9.84 -3.56
C PHE A 155 -30.40 -10.58 -2.91
N MET A 156 -30.48 -10.58 -1.57
CA MET A 156 -31.56 -11.25 -0.84
C MET A 156 -32.92 -10.57 -1.08
N HIS A 157 -32.96 -9.23 -1.16
CA HIS A 157 -34.18 -8.50 -1.52
C HIS A 157 -34.62 -8.77 -2.96
N ALA A 158 -33.69 -8.83 -3.92
CA ALA A 158 -34.01 -9.15 -5.31
C ALA A 158 -34.56 -10.58 -5.48
N GLN A 159 -34.02 -11.56 -4.77
CA GLN A 159 -34.58 -12.92 -4.75
C GLN A 159 -35.95 -13.00 -4.07
N THR A 160 -36.16 -12.23 -2.99
CA THR A 160 -37.45 -12.20 -2.27
C THR A 160 -38.56 -11.56 -3.12
N LEU A 161 -38.24 -10.49 -3.86
CA LEU A 161 -39.19 -9.85 -4.78
C LEU A 161 -39.53 -10.74 -5.98
N MET A 162 -38.57 -11.49 -6.52
CA MET A 162 -38.85 -12.48 -7.58
C MET A 162 -39.72 -13.66 -7.13
N GLN A 163 -39.73 -13.99 -5.84
CA GLN A 163 -40.60 -15.02 -5.27
C GLN A 163 -42.02 -14.50 -4.98
N LEU A 164 -42.21 -13.18 -4.88
CA LEU A 164 -43.49 -12.51 -4.62
C LEU A 164 -44.27 -12.15 -5.90
N ASP A 165 -43.61 -12.16 -7.06
CA ASP A 165 -44.21 -11.94 -8.39
C ASP A 165 -44.66 -13.26 -9.10
N ILE A 166 -44.77 -14.37 -8.34
CA ILE A 166 -45.39 -15.65 -8.75
C ILE A 166 -46.64 -15.88 -7.90
#